data_AF-A0A2J8QA09-F1
#
_entry.id   AF-A0A2J8QA09-F1
#
_cell.length_a   1.000
_cell.length_b   1.000
_cell.length_c   1.000
_cell.angle_alpha   90.00
_cell.angle_beta   90.00
_cell.angle_gamma   90.00
#
_symmetry.space_group_name_H-M   'P 1'
#
loop_
_entity.id
_entity.type
_entity.pdbx_description
1 polymer ?
#
loop_
_entity_poly.entity_id
_entity_poly.type
_entity_poly.pdbx_seq_one_letter_code
_entity_poly.pdbx_strand_id
1 'polypeptide(L)'
;MQEINQNLAEEAGLNITHICLPPDSSEAEIIDEILKINEDTRVHGLALQISENLFSNKVLNALKPEKDVDGVTDINLGKLVRGDAHECFVSPVAKAVIELLEKSGVNLDGKKILVVGAHGSLEAALQCLFQRKGSMTMSIQWKTRQLQSKLHEADIVVLGSPKPEEIPLTWIQPGTTVLNCSHDFLS
;
A
#
# COMPACT_ATOMS: atom_id res chain seq x y z
N MET A 1 10.03 -12.58 -2.96
CA MET A 1 9.98 -11.10 -3.01
C MET A 1 11.36 -10.48 -2.83
N GLN A 2 12.13 -10.85 -1.79
CA GLN A 2 13.48 -10.32 -1.56
C GLN A 2 14.44 -10.52 -2.75
N GLU A 3 14.49 -11.72 -3.34
CA GLU A 3 15.35 -12.01 -4.50
C GLU A 3 14.93 -11.22 -5.76
N ILE A 4 13.62 -11.02 -5.97
CA ILE A 4 13.10 -10.22 -7.09
C ILE A 4 13.50 -8.76 -6.94
N ASN A 5 13.31 -8.18 -5.74
CA ASN A 5 13.68 -6.79 -5.49
C ASN A 5 15.19 -6.56 -5.61
N GLN A 6 16.00 -7.54 -5.20
CA GLN A 6 17.45 -7.48 -5.36
C GLN A 6 17.84 -7.47 -6.85
N ASN A 7 17.31 -8.39 -7.65
CA ASN A 7 17.61 -8.45 -9.09
C ASN A 7 17.21 -7.16 -9.81
N LEU A 8 16.01 -6.64 -9.55
CA LEU A 8 15.53 -5.39 -10.14
C LEU A 8 16.38 -4.19 -9.71
N ALA A 9 16.86 -4.18 -8.47
CA ALA A 9 17.73 -3.13 -7.99
C ALA A 9 19.12 -3.19 -8.64
N GLU A 10 19.70 -4.37 -8.80
CA GLU A 10 20.95 -4.57 -9.53
C GLU A 10 20.80 -4.10 -11.00
N GLU A 11 19.71 -4.46 -11.67
CA GLU A 11 19.39 -3.97 -13.03
C GLU A 11 19.26 -2.45 -13.10
N ALA A 12 18.71 -1.84 -12.05
CA ALA A 12 18.57 -0.39 -11.92
C ALA A 12 19.86 0.31 -11.46
N GLY A 13 20.93 -0.42 -11.14
CA GLY A 13 22.18 0.12 -10.62
C GLY A 13 22.09 0.63 -9.18
N LEU A 14 21.15 0.11 -8.39
CA LEU A 14 20.94 0.44 -6.99
C LEU A 14 21.69 -0.53 -6.08
N ASN A 15 22.40 0.01 -5.10
CA ASN A 15 22.98 -0.80 -4.02
C ASN A 15 21.90 -1.10 -2.99
N ILE A 16 21.60 -2.39 -2.78
CA ILE A 16 20.67 -2.85 -1.74
C ILE A 16 21.43 -3.57 -0.62
N THR A 17 21.06 -3.22 0.61
CA THR A 17 21.51 -3.91 1.82
C THR A 17 20.29 -4.46 2.54
N HIS A 18 20.32 -5.75 2.90
CA HIS A 18 19.27 -6.36 3.71
C HIS A 18 19.71 -6.43 5.16
N ILE A 19 18.86 -5.94 6.06
CA ILE A 19 19.04 -6.02 7.50
C ILE A 19 17.92 -6.89 8.04
N CYS A 20 18.25 -8.14 8.37
CA CYS A 20 17.31 -9.09 8.93
C CYS A 20 17.46 -9.11 10.45
N LEU A 21 16.45 -8.61 11.16
CA LEU A 21 16.36 -8.73 12.60
C LEU A 21 15.81 -10.12 13.01
N PRO A 22 16.16 -10.62 14.20
CA PRO A 22 15.54 -11.82 14.76
C PRO A 22 14.00 -11.76 14.76
N PRO A 23 13.30 -12.89 14.58
CA PRO A 23 11.84 -12.92 14.52
C PRO A 23 11.16 -12.56 15.84
N ASP A 24 11.88 -12.65 16.95
CA ASP A 24 11.45 -12.30 18.30
C ASP A 24 11.89 -10.89 18.73
N SER A 25 12.45 -10.10 17.81
CA SER A 25 12.83 -8.71 18.08
C SER A 25 11.64 -7.88 18.54
N SER A 26 11.88 -7.12 19.59
CA SER A 26 10.95 -6.16 20.17
C SER A 26 10.79 -4.91 19.30
N GLU A 27 9.69 -4.18 19.53
CA GLU A 27 9.46 -2.87 18.91
C GLU A 27 10.65 -1.92 19.11
N ALA A 28 11.27 -1.93 20.29
CA ALA A 28 12.41 -1.07 20.61
C ALA A 28 13.66 -1.41 19.79
N GLU A 29 13.96 -2.71 19.60
CA GLU A 29 15.10 -3.15 18.80
C GLU A 29 14.92 -2.78 17.32
N ILE A 30 13.69 -2.86 16.80
CA ILE A 30 13.35 -2.43 15.44
C ILE A 30 13.56 -0.92 15.30
N ILE A 31 13.06 -0.13 16.25
CA ILE A 31 13.22 1.33 16.24
C ILE A 31 14.70 1.71 16.31
N ASP A 32 15.47 1.09 17.19
CA ASP A 32 16.91 1.36 17.32
C ASP A 32 17.66 1.11 16.01
N GLU A 33 17.30 0.05 15.28
CA GLU A 33 17.91 -0.23 13.98
C GLU A 33 17.52 0.81 12.92
N ILE A 34 16.24 1.21 12.87
CA ILE A 34 15.78 2.30 11.99
C ILE A 34 16.54 3.60 12.28
N LEU A 35 16.75 3.93 13.56
CA LEU A 35 17.49 5.14 13.96
C LEU A 35 18.95 5.10 13.51
N LYS A 36 19.63 3.94 13.56
CA LYS A 36 20.99 3.80 12.99
C LYS A 36 20.99 4.04 11.49
N ILE A 37 20.03 3.44 10.76
CA ILE A 37 19.92 3.57 9.31
C ILE A 37 19.61 5.02 8.90
N ASN A 38 18.81 5.74 9.69
CA ASN A 38 18.50 7.15 9.46
C ASN A 38 19.74 8.05 9.46
N GLU A 39 20.78 7.70 10.20
CA GLU A 39 22.04 8.46 10.29
C GLU A 39 23.09 8.02 9.26
N ASP A 40 22.94 6.86 8.63
CA ASP A 40 23.86 6.43 7.57
C ASP A 40 23.63 7.26 6.29
N THR A 41 24.57 8.15 5.98
CA THR A 41 24.53 9.01 4.78
C THR A 41 24.65 8.25 3.47
N ARG A 42 25.05 6.97 3.49
CA ARG A 42 25.12 6.12 2.30
C ARG A 42 23.76 5.51 1.94
N VAL A 43 22.80 5.53 2.87
CA VAL A 43 21.46 4.98 2.69
C VAL A 43 20.49 6.09 2.32
N HIS A 44 19.94 6.03 1.11
CA HIS A 44 19.01 7.02 0.57
C HIS A 44 17.54 6.69 0.81
N GLY A 45 17.23 5.42 1.09
CA GLY A 45 15.87 4.95 1.27
C GLY A 45 15.82 3.67 2.10
N LEU A 46 14.74 3.49 2.86
CA LEU A 46 14.47 2.31 3.66
C LEU A 46 13.05 1.82 3.37
N ALA A 47 12.94 0.56 2.94
CA ALA A 47 11.68 -0.15 2.83
C ALA A 47 11.52 -1.10 4.03
N LEU A 48 10.37 -1.07 4.70
CA LEU A 48 10.13 -1.86 5.91
C LEU A 48 9.35 -3.13 5.57
N GLN A 49 9.98 -4.29 5.76
CA GLN A 49 9.33 -5.61 5.65
C GLN A 49 9.07 -6.18 7.05
N ILE A 50 8.07 -5.62 7.73
CA ILE A 50 7.67 -6.05 9.07
C ILE A 50 6.26 -6.65 9.04
N SER A 51 5.97 -7.57 9.96
CA SER A 51 4.64 -8.15 10.09
C SER A 51 3.62 -7.11 10.58
N GLU A 52 2.35 -7.27 10.18
CA GLU A 52 1.28 -6.30 10.48
C GLU A 52 1.15 -6.00 11.98
N ASN A 53 1.39 -6.99 12.86
CA ASN A 53 1.33 -6.83 14.31
C ASN A 53 2.44 -5.93 14.90
N LEU A 54 3.54 -5.72 14.18
CA LEU A 54 4.66 -4.85 14.56
C LEU A 54 4.62 -3.50 13.82
N PHE A 55 3.62 -3.29 12.97
CA PHE A 55 3.41 -2.08 12.18
C PHE A 55 2.76 -0.97 13.03
N SER A 56 3.41 -0.60 14.13
CA SER A 56 2.93 0.45 15.02
C SER A 56 3.34 1.84 14.51
N ASN A 57 2.53 2.87 14.81
CA ASN A 57 2.86 4.25 14.44
C ASN A 57 4.23 4.69 14.96
N LYS A 58 4.72 4.11 16.07
CA LYS A 58 6.06 4.42 16.60
C LYS A 58 7.16 3.89 15.70
N VAL A 59 7.03 2.66 15.21
CA VAL A 59 7.98 2.05 14.28
C VAL A 59 8.03 2.84 12.98
N LEU A 60 6.86 3.14 12.40
CA LEU A 60 6.79 3.87 11.13
C LEU A 60 7.38 5.27 11.25
N ASN A 61 7.00 6.03 12.27
CA ASN A 61 7.47 7.39 12.45
C ASN A 61 8.88 7.48 13.07
N ALA A 62 9.52 6.36 13.40
CA ALA A 62 10.96 6.34 13.65
C ALA A 62 11.76 6.58 12.37
N LEU A 63 11.21 6.22 11.20
CA LEU A 63 11.85 6.43 9.90
C LEU A 63 11.81 7.91 9.50
N LYS A 64 12.97 8.46 9.07
CA LYS A 64 13.02 9.80 8.49
C LYS A 64 12.17 9.88 7.22
N PRO A 65 11.27 10.86 7.06
CA PRO A 65 10.39 10.98 5.89
C PRO A 65 11.14 11.04 4.56
N GLU A 66 12.37 11.58 4.56
CA GLU A 66 13.22 11.70 3.37
C GLU A 66 13.81 10.35 2.92
N LYS A 67 13.75 9.32 3.77
CA LYS A 67 14.16 7.94 3.47
C LYS A 67 12.99 6.97 3.37
N ASP A 68 11.76 7.42 3.60
CA ASP A 68 10.55 6.58 3.60
C ASP A 68 10.06 6.30 2.18
N VAL A 69 10.71 5.37 1.48
CA VAL A 69 10.40 5.07 0.07
C VAL A 69 9.02 4.43 -0.12
N ASP A 70 8.44 3.87 0.94
CA ASP A 70 7.11 3.26 0.95
C ASP A 70 6.00 4.28 1.26
N GLY A 71 6.33 5.50 1.66
CA GLY A 71 5.37 6.56 1.99
C GLY A 71 4.46 6.20 3.17
N VAL A 72 4.99 5.50 4.18
CA VAL A 72 4.23 4.98 5.32
C VAL A 72 4.27 5.86 6.55
N THR A 73 5.18 6.83 6.61
CA THR A 73 5.26 7.82 7.70
C THR A 73 4.06 8.76 7.68
N ASP A 74 3.64 9.24 8.85
CA ASP A 74 2.53 10.20 8.95
C ASP A 74 2.84 11.50 8.21
N ILE A 75 4.12 11.88 8.13
CA ILE A 75 4.57 13.08 7.41
C ILE A 75 4.35 12.91 5.91
N ASN A 76 4.81 11.81 5.30
CA ASN A 76 4.60 11.59 3.87
C ASN A 76 3.13 11.38 3.54
N LEU A 77 2.41 10.61 4.36
CA LEU A 77 0.98 10.39 4.17
C LEU A 77 0.17 11.70 4.31
N GLY A 78 0.52 12.53 5.30
CA GLY A 78 -0.10 13.83 5.50
C GLY A 78 0.12 14.80 4.34
N LYS A 79 1.34 14.84 3.78
CA LYS A 79 1.65 15.60 2.56
C LYS A 79 0.84 15.11 1.37
N LEU A 80 0.77 13.79 1.15
CA LEU A 80 -0.04 13.17 0.10
C LEU A 80 -1.51 13.58 0.22
N VAL A 81 -2.10 13.46 1.41
CA VAL A 81 -3.49 13.85 1.67
C VAL A 81 -3.71 15.34 1.38
N ARG A 82 -2.81 16.21 1.82
CA ARG A 82 -2.94 17.66 1.67
C ARG A 82 -2.92 18.18 0.24
N GLY A 83 -2.11 17.61 -0.64
CA GLY A 83 -1.85 18.27 -1.92
C GLY A 83 -0.54 17.90 -2.54
N ASP A 84 0.41 17.58 -1.66
CA ASP A 84 1.81 17.91 -1.85
C ASP A 84 2.58 16.65 -2.27
N ALA A 85 1.98 15.87 -3.18
CA ALA A 85 2.51 14.59 -3.63
C ALA A 85 3.87 14.69 -4.35
N HIS A 86 4.29 15.90 -4.72
CA HIS A 86 5.60 16.21 -5.29
C HIS A 86 6.68 16.42 -4.21
N GLU A 87 6.29 16.56 -2.93
CA GLU A 87 7.17 16.80 -1.79
C GLU A 87 7.23 15.60 -0.83
N CYS A 88 6.67 14.45 -1.22
CA CYS A 88 6.60 13.25 -0.40
C CYS A 88 6.80 11.98 -1.21
N PHE A 89 7.15 10.92 -0.51
CA PHE A 89 7.00 9.57 -1.04
C PHE A 89 5.55 9.12 -0.95
N VAL A 90 5.14 8.27 -1.88
CA VAL A 90 3.80 7.74 -1.98
C VAL A 90 3.94 6.25 -2.25
N SER A 91 3.15 5.44 -1.54
CA SER A 91 3.16 3.98 -1.63
C SER A 91 3.33 3.48 -3.07
N PRO A 92 4.40 2.69 -3.36
CA PRO A 92 4.60 2.09 -4.66
C PRO A 92 3.40 1.25 -5.13
N VAL A 93 2.76 0.53 -4.19
CA VAL A 93 1.56 -0.26 -4.48
C VAL A 93 0.39 0.64 -4.89
N ALA A 94 0.13 1.72 -4.16
CA ALA A 94 -0.94 2.65 -4.49
C ALA A 94 -0.69 3.32 -5.85
N LYS A 95 0.56 3.72 -6.15
CA LYS A 95 0.93 4.23 -7.48
C LYS A 95 0.69 3.19 -8.57
N ALA A 96 1.11 1.94 -8.36
CA ALA A 96 0.95 0.87 -9.33
C ALA A 96 -0.53 0.61 -9.64
N VAL A 97 -1.41 0.65 -8.63
CA VAL A 97 -2.87 0.52 -8.82
C VAL A 97 -3.40 1.58 -9.77
N ILE A 98 -3.08 2.86 -9.54
CA ILE A 98 -3.51 3.96 -10.40
C ILE A 98 -2.96 3.79 -11.82
N GLU A 99 -1.66 3.54 -11.94
CA GLU A 99 -0.96 3.37 -13.21
C GLU A 99 -1.54 2.23 -14.05
N LEU A 100 -1.86 1.08 -13.43
CA LEU A 100 -2.45 -0.06 -14.11
C LEU A 100 -3.89 0.21 -14.59
N LEU A 101 -4.69 0.94 -13.81
CA LEU A 101 -6.03 1.34 -14.24
C LEU A 101 -5.96 2.30 -15.43
N GLU A 102 -5.06 3.27 -15.39
CA GLU A 102 -4.90 4.25 -16.48
C GLU A 102 -4.37 3.57 -17.76
N LYS A 103 -3.38 2.68 -17.63
CA LYS A 103 -2.84 1.89 -18.76
C LYS A 103 -3.84 0.92 -19.36
N SER A 104 -4.81 0.44 -18.58
CA SER A 104 -5.91 -0.39 -19.08
C SER A 104 -7.04 0.42 -19.74
N GLY A 105 -6.90 1.75 -19.83
CA GLY A 105 -7.88 2.63 -20.47
C GLY A 105 -9.11 2.92 -19.59
N VAL A 106 -9.03 2.64 -18.28
CA VAL A 106 -10.11 2.93 -17.34
C VAL A 106 -10.09 4.41 -17.00
N ASN A 107 -11.17 5.14 -17.35
CA ASN A 107 -11.39 6.48 -16.84
C ASN A 107 -11.89 6.40 -15.39
N LEU A 108 -11.16 7.04 -14.47
CA LEU A 108 -11.43 7.04 -13.03
C LEU A 108 -12.45 8.10 -12.60
N ASP A 109 -12.64 9.16 -13.38
CA ASP A 109 -13.53 10.26 -13.01
C ASP A 109 -14.99 9.79 -12.88
N GLY A 110 -15.63 10.12 -11.75
CA GLY A 110 -17.00 9.72 -11.42
C GLY A 110 -17.20 8.23 -11.12
N LYS A 111 -16.15 7.39 -11.21
CA LYS A 111 -16.26 5.95 -10.91
C LYS A 111 -16.42 5.65 -9.43
N LYS A 112 -17.20 4.62 -9.11
CA LYS A 112 -17.34 4.08 -7.75
C LYS A 112 -16.26 3.03 -7.49
N ILE A 113 -15.36 3.34 -6.59
CA ILE A 113 -14.22 2.49 -6.25
C ILE A 113 -14.42 1.94 -4.84
N LEU A 114 -14.38 0.62 -4.73
CA LEU A 114 -14.43 -0.08 -3.46
C LEU A 114 -13.07 -0.69 -3.14
N VAL A 115 -12.44 -0.20 -2.09
CA VAL A 115 -11.23 -0.80 -1.53
C VAL A 115 -11.66 -1.78 -0.43
N VAL A 116 -11.25 -3.05 -0.54
CA VAL A 116 -11.65 -4.10 0.40
C VAL A 116 -10.42 -4.66 1.12
N GLY A 117 -10.43 -4.59 2.44
CA GLY A 117 -9.44 -5.25 3.28
C GLY A 117 -8.03 -4.65 3.21
N ALA A 118 -7.88 -3.43 2.66
CA ALA A 118 -6.70 -2.60 2.90
C ALA A 118 -6.77 -1.97 4.30
N HIS A 119 -5.64 -1.49 4.80
CA HIS A 119 -5.53 -0.79 6.08
C HIS A 119 -4.36 0.21 6.07
N GLY A 120 -4.33 1.10 7.06
CA GLY A 120 -3.20 1.98 7.33
C GLY A 120 -2.84 2.91 6.16
N SER A 121 -1.54 3.03 5.90
CA SER A 121 -0.97 3.91 4.88
C SER A 121 -1.43 3.56 3.46
N LEU A 122 -1.56 2.26 3.12
CA LEU A 122 -2.01 1.83 1.80
C LEU A 122 -3.46 2.25 1.55
N GLU A 123 -4.36 2.03 2.51
CA GLU A 123 -5.77 2.43 2.39
C GLU A 123 -5.89 3.95 2.18
N ALA A 124 -5.22 4.72 3.04
CA ALA A 124 -5.25 6.19 2.98
C ALA A 124 -4.65 6.74 1.68
N ALA A 125 -3.55 6.13 1.19
CA ALA A 125 -2.95 6.51 -0.09
C ALA A 125 -3.89 6.22 -1.26
N LEU A 126 -4.50 5.03 -1.32
CA LEU A 126 -5.45 4.67 -2.38
C LEU A 126 -6.66 5.62 -2.37
N GLN A 127 -7.28 5.85 -1.21
CA GLN A 127 -8.41 6.78 -1.08
C GLN A 127 -8.06 8.17 -1.60
N CYS A 128 -6.92 8.72 -1.17
CA CYS A 128 -6.46 10.04 -1.59
C CYS A 128 -6.23 10.09 -3.11
N LEU A 129 -5.51 9.12 -3.67
CA LEU A 129 -5.18 9.10 -5.09
C LEU A 129 -6.43 8.97 -5.97
N PHE A 130 -7.37 8.10 -5.59
CA PHE A 130 -8.63 7.96 -6.33
C PHE A 130 -9.51 9.21 -6.24
N GLN A 131 -9.63 9.82 -5.06
CA GLN A 131 -10.37 11.09 -4.90
C GLN A 131 -9.77 12.20 -5.77
N ARG A 132 -8.43 12.30 -5.86
CA ARG A 132 -7.75 13.27 -6.74
C ARG A 132 -8.00 13.02 -8.23
N LYS A 133 -8.37 11.80 -8.61
CA LYS A 133 -8.75 11.42 -9.98
C LYS A 133 -10.25 11.57 -10.24
N GLY A 134 -11.02 12.12 -9.29
CA GLY A 134 -12.46 12.36 -9.43
C GLY A 134 -13.34 11.17 -9.06
N SER A 135 -12.77 10.10 -8.50
CA SER A 135 -13.53 8.89 -8.16
C SER A 135 -14.25 8.99 -6.81
N MET A 136 -15.42 8.37 -6.72
CA MET A 136 -16.13 8.13 -5.46
C MET A 136 -15.55 6.88 -4.80
N THR A 137 -14.73 7.06 -3.77
CA THR A 137 -14.01 5.94 -3.13
C THR A 137 -14.58 5.60 -1.76
N MET A 138 -14.69 4.31 -1.47
CA MET A 138 -15.06 3.80 -0.16
C MET A 138 -14.17 2.61 0.21
N SER A 139 -13.77 2.54 1.47
CA SER A 139 -13.03 1.39 2.01
C SER A 139 -13.87 0.62 3.01
N ILE A 140 -13.81 -0.71 2.93
CA ILE A 140 -14.50 -1.62 3.86
C ILE A 140 -13.63 -2.83 4.18
N GLN A 141 -13.95 -3.51 5.29
CA GLN A 141 -13.33 -4.78 5.66
C GLN A 141 -14.19 -5.95 5.14
N TRP A 142 -13.57 -7.13 5.00
CA TRP A 142 -14.27 -8.35 4.54
C TRP A 142 -15.48 -8.73 5.42
N LYS A 143 -15.45 -8.39 6.71
CA LYS A 143 -16.50 -8.72 7.68
C LYS A 143 -17.64 -7.69 7.71
N THR A 144 -17.61 -6.66 6.86
CA THR A 144 -18.63 -5.60 6.84
C THR A 144 -19.98 -6.15 6.39
N ARG A 145 -21.04 -5.89 7.15
CA ARG A 145 -22.40 -6.40 6.90
C ARG A 145 -22.94 -6.06 5.51
N GLN A 146 -22.60 -4.89 4.97
CA GLN A 146 -23.03 -4.40 3.66
C GLN A 146 -22.09 -4.79 2.51
N LEU A 147 -21.10 -5.67 2.74
CA LEU A 147 -20.09 -6.03 1.73
C LEU A 147 -20.71 -6.42 0.38
N GLN A 148 -21.73 -7.29 0.39
CA GLN A 148 -22.40 -7.74 -0.83
C GLN A 148 -22.97 -6.59 -1.66
N SER A 149 -23.76 -5.71 -1.03
CA SER A 149 -24.39 -4.61 -1.78
C SER A 149 -23.35 -3.63 -2.30
N LYS A 150 -22.24 -3.44 -1.58
CA LYS A 150 -21.16 -2.54 -1.99
C LYS A 150 -20.31 -3.10 -3.14
N LEU A 151 -20.02 -4.40 -3.12
CA LEU A 151 -19.36 -5.07 -4.25
C LEU A 151 -20.23 -4.98 -5.52
N HIS A 152 -21.54 -5.10 -5.38
CA HIS A 152 -22.48 -4.99 -6.50
C HIS A 152 -22.57 -3.56 -7.08
N GLU A 153 -22.38 -2.53 -6.25
CA GLU A 153 -22.46 -1.12 -6.66
C GLU A 153 -21.16 -0.58 -7.29
N ALA A 154 -20.05 -1.32 -7.19
CA ALA A 154 -18.72 -0.83 -7.56
C ALA A 154 -18.42 -0.99 -9.05
N ASP A 155 -17.88 0.09 -9.65
CA ASP A 155 -17.28 0.03 -10.99
C ASP A 155 -15.90 -0.64 -10.94
N ILE A 156 -15.16 -0.42 -9.85
CA ILE A 156 -13.80 -0.92 -9.63
C ILE A 156 -13.69 -1.44 -8.21
N VAL A 157 -13.11 -2.63 -8.04
CA VAL A 157 -12.82 -3.24 -6.74
C VAL A 157 -11.30 -3.40 -6.60
N VAL A 158 -10.74 -2.86 -5.53
CA VAL A 158 -9.32 -3.02 -5.17
C VAL A 158 -9.23 -3.87 -3.91
N LEU A 159 -8.64 -5.06 -4.03
CA LEU A 159 -8.44 -5.98 -2.93
C LEU A 159 -7.09 -5.72 -2.26
N GLY A 160 -7.10 -5.24 -1.02
CA GLY A 160 -5.90 -4.99 -0.22
C GLY A 160 -5.41 -6.19 0.58
N SER A 161 -6.25 -7.21 0.74
CA SER A 161 -5.93 -8.47 1.43
C SER A 161 -6.61 -9.66 0.73
N PRO A 162 -6.18 -10.90 1.01
CA PRO A 162 -6.76 -12.08 0.39
C PRO A 162 -8.27 -12.16 0.62
N LYS A 163 -9.01 -12.53 -0.44
CA LYS A 163 -10.48 -12.70 -0.38
C LYS A 163 -10.80 -13.97 0.41
N PRO A 164 -11.63 -13.91 1.47
CA PRO A 164 -12.10 -15.11 2.14
C PRO A 164 -12.88 -16.03 1.18
N GLU A 165 -12.71 -17.34 1.32
CA GLU A 165 -13.34 -18.34 0.43
C GLU A 165 -14.87 -18.23 0.44
N GLU A 166 -15.46 -17.90 1.60
CA GLU A 166 -16.89 -17.77 1.80
C GLU A 166 -17.53 -16.60 1.03
N ILE A 167 -16.73 -15.63 0.55
CA ILE A 167 -17.23 -14.49 -0.20
C ILE A 167 -17.35 -14.88 -1.69
N PRO A 168 -18.58 -14.98 -2.23
CA PRO A 168 -18.79 -15.41 -3.61
C PRO A 168 -18.34 -14.34 -4.62
N LEU A 169 -17.67 -14.75 -5.69
CA LEU A 169 -17.35 -13.86 -6.80
C LEU A 169 -18.60 -13.30 -7.50
N THR A 170 -19.74 -13.99 -7.38
CA THR A 170 -21.04 -13.54 -7.93
C THR A 170 -21.55 -12.25 -7.28
N TRP A 171 -20.95 -11.79 -6.18
CA TRP A 171 -21.26 -10.49 -5.58
C TRP A 171 -20.68 -9.32 -6.40
N ILE A 172 -19.68 -9.58 -7.24
CA ILE A 172 -19.08 -8.61 -8.15
C ILE A 172 -19.82 -8.66 -9.49
N GLN A 173 -20.22 -7.49 -10.01
CA GLN A 173 -20.97 -7.43 -11.26
C GLN A 173 -20.10 -7.77 -12.48
N PRO A 174 -20.67 -8.41 -13.52
CA PRO A 174 -20.00 -8.52 -14.81
C PRO A 174 -19.59 -7.14 -15.34
N GLY A 175 -18.33 -7.00 -15.76
CA GLY A 175 -17.79 -5.73 -16.24
C GLY A 175 -17.13 -4.86 -15.16
N THR A 176 -17.21 -5.23 -13.88
CA THR A 176 -16.43 -4.58 -12.81
C THR A 176 -14.94 -4.88 -13.01
N THR A 177 -14.10 -3.84 -12.93
CA THR A 177 -12.64 -4.01 -12.95
C THR A 177 -12.17 -4.43 -11.57
N VAL A 178 -11.38 -5.50 -11.46
CA VAL A 178 -10.84 -5.99 -10.18
C VAL A 178 -9.32 -5.93 -10.19
N LEU A 179 -8.75 -5.26 -9.19
CA LEU A 179 -7.31 -5.27 -8.93
C LEU A 179 -7.02 -5.96 -7.61
N ASN A 180 -6.11 -6.93 -7.63
CA ASN A 180 -5.65 -7.58 -6.41
C ASN A 180 -4.25 -7.10 -6.04
N CYS A 181 -4.13 -6.47 -4.87
CA CYS A 181 -2.85 -6.06 -4.28
C CYS A 181 -2.32 -7.08 -3.26
N SER A 182 -3.11 -8.10 -2.92
CA SER A 182 -2.69 -9.16 -2.01
C SER A 182 -1.84 -10.21 -2.71
N HIS A 183 -0.90 -10.79 -1.97
CA HIS A 183 0.05 -11.75 -2.52
C HIS A 183 -0.54 -13.13 -2.86
N ASP A 184 -1.76 -13.44 -2.39
CA ASP A 184 -2.40 -14.73 -2.63
C ASP A 184 -3.65 -14.57 -3.50
N PHE A 185 -3.50 -14.79 -4.81
CA PHE A 185 -4.63 -14.96 -5.74
C PHE A 185 -4.74 -16.38 -6.30
N LEU A 186 -3.87 -17.30 -5.89
CA LEU A 186 -3.86 -18.67 -6.40
C LEU A 186 -4.06 -19.69 -5.27
N SER A 187 -5.28 -19.70 -4.74
CA SER A 187 -5.94 -20.86 -4.14
C SER A 187 -7.33 -20.98 -4.74
#